data_AF-A0A2N4T3B1-F1
#
_entry.id   AF-A0A2N4T3B1-F1
#
_cell.length_a   1.000
_cell.length_b   1.000
_cell.length_c   1.000
_cell.angle_alpha   90.00
_cell.angle_beta   90.00
_cell.angle_gamma   90.00
#
_symmetry.space_group_name_H-M   'P 1'
#
loop_
_entity.id
_entity.type
_entity.pdbx_description
1 polymer ?
#
loop_
_entity_poly.entity_id
_entity_poly.type
_entity_poly.pdbx_seq_one_letter_code
_entity_poly.pdbx_strand_id
1 'polypeptide(L)'
;MTSIPPASLRERKKAKTWTAIHEAAASLALDRGLERTTVEAVAERAGISPRTFFNYFPSKDDAVLGMRAPVLDPALLDDLDPGHELLEQVTRLLLAVARTAYAGGNRARRRRLVQQYPQLGQRRREHAEEAEELVRRALADRLAADPHWAAGSAEEAGADAAGTDELARMVVLLAGVPLRFALSSPAHAAEAGLTAEALEASLALFRHVRRVLP
;
A
#
# COMPACT_ATOMS: atom_id res chain seq x y z
N MET A 1 8.65 26.53 -11.44
CA MET A 1 9.17 26.09 -10.13
C MET A 1 8.10 26.37 -9.07
N THR A 2 7.12 25.48 -8.92
CA THR A 2 6.03 25.68 -7.95
C THR A 2 6.48 25.11 -6.60
N SER A 3 6.93 26.00 -5.72
CA SER A 3 7.31 25.63 -4.36
C SER A 3 6.07 25.17 -3.60
N ILE A 4 6.07 23.92 -3.14
CA ILE A 4 5.06 23.41 -2.20
C ILE A 4 5.11 24.31 -0.95
N PRO A 5 4.00 24.95 -0.54
CA PRO A 5 4.01 25.80 0.63
C PRO A 5 4.36 24.95 1.87
N PRO A 6 5.19 25.47 2.79
CA PRO A 6 5.56 24.74 3.99
C PRO A 6 4.30 24.38 4.79
N ALA A 7 4.23 23.12 5.24
CA ALA A 7 3.07 22.58 5.94
C ALA A 7 2.61 23.51 7.08
N SER A 8 1.30 23.78 7.13
CA SER A 8 0.66 24.63 8.12
C SER A 8 0.97 24.15 9.55
N LEU A 9 0.93 25.06 10.53
CA LEU A 9 1.10 24.70 11.94
C LEU A 9 0.13 23.59 12.39
N ARG A 10 -1.06 23.54 11.79
CA ARG A 10 -2.06 22.49 12.03
C ARG A 10 -1.59 21.14 11.50
N GLU A 11 -1.07 21.07 10.28
CA GLU A 11 -0.53 19.82 9.69
C GLU A 11 0.69 19.33 10.46
N ARG A 12 1.58 20.23 10.87
CA ARG A 12 2.73 19.89 11.72
C ARG A 12 2.30 19.32 13.07
N LYS A 13 1.31 19.93 13.73
CA LYS A 13 0.74 19.40 14.98
C LYS A 13 0.09 18.03 14.75
N LYS A 14 -0.69 17.87 13.68
CA LYS A 14 -1.32 16.59 13.30
C LYS A 14 -0.27 15.50 13.10
N ALA A 15 0.78 15.76 12.32
CA ALA A 15 1.86 14.80 12.09
C ALA A 15 2.62 14.43 13.37
N LYS A 16 2.89 15.40 14.25
CA LYS A 16 3.51 15.15 15.56
C LYS A 16 2.65 14.25 16.44
N THR A 17 1.35 14.55 16.56
CA THR A 17 0.43 13.74 17.35
C THR A 17 0.31 12.33 16.78
N TRP A 18 0.17 12.20 15.46
CA TRP A 18 0.16 10.89 14.78
C TRP A 18 1.41 10.07 15.12
N THR A 19 2.59 10.70 15.05
CA THR A 19 3.87 10.05 15.36
C THR A 19 3.94 9.63 16.82
N ALA A 20 3.52 10.49 17.75
CA ALA A 20 3.51 10.17 19.18
C ALA A 20 2.63 8.96 19.51
N ILE A 21 1.45 8.87 18.88
CA ILE A 21 0.55 7.72 19.05
C ILE A 21 1.20 6.45 18.49
N HIS A 22 1.76 6.50 17.28
CA HIS A 22 2.42 5.34 16.66
C HIS A 22 3.60 4.85 17.51
N GLU A 23 4.45 5.76 17.97
CA GLU A 23 5.60 5.43 18.82
C GLU A 23 5.16 4.81 20.16
N ALA A 24 4.13 5.36 20.80
CA ALA A 24 3.57 4.81 22.03
C ALA A 24 3.00 3.41 21.83
N ALA A 25 2.19 3.20 20.78
CA ALA A 25 1.57 1.92 20.46
C ALA A 25 2.60 0.85 20.11
N ALA A 26 3.53 1.16 19.21
CA ALA A 26 4.56 0.22 18.79
C ALA A 26 5.51 -0.14 19.93
N SER A 27 5.89 0.82 20.79
CA SER A 27 6.75 0.55 21.96
C SER A 27 6.04 -0.34 22.97
N LEU A 28 4.78 -0.04 23.33
CA LEU A 28 4.01 -0.87 24.24
C LEU A 28 3.84 -2.31 23.74
N ALA A 29 3.59 -2.48 22.44
CA ALA A 29 3.44 -3.80 21.82
C ALA A 29 4.74 -4.63 21.88
N LEU A 30 5.91 -3.99 21.79
CA LEU A 30 7.21 -4.64 21.94
C LEU A 30 7.57 -4.91 23.40
N ASP A 31 7.31 -3.94 24.28
CA ASP A 31 7.71 -4.00 25.69
C ASP A 31 6.86 -5.01 26.48
N ARG A 32 5.55 -5.06 26.20
CA ARG A 32 4.58 -5.75 27.04
C ARG A 32 3.71 -6.74 26.28
N GLY A 33 3.75 -6.79 24.96
CA GLY A 33 2.86 -7.64 24.16
C GLY A 33 1.72 -6.85 23.51
N LEU A 34 1.27 -7.31 22.34
CA LEU A 34 0.20 -6.66 21.60
C LEU A 34 -1.15 -6.74 22.32
N GLU A 35 -1.43 -7.84 23.00
CA GLU A 35 -2.67 -8.09 23.75
C GLU A 35 -2.80 -7.15 24.95
N ARG A 36 -1.67 -6.87 25.62
CA ARG A 36 -1.60 -5.95 26.78
C ARG A 36 -1.48 -4.48 26.38
N THR A 37 -1.39 -4.19 25.09
CA THR A 37 -1.43 -2.81 24.57
C THR A 37 -2.89 -2.42 24.39
N THR A 38 -3.41 -1.52 25.24
CA THR A 38 -4.79 -1.01 25.12
C THR A 38 -4.80 0.41 24.56
N VAL A 39 -5.94 0.84 24.01
CA VAL A 39 -6.08 2.22 23.49
C VAL A 39 -5.88 3.24 24.62
N GLU A 40 -6.32 2.92 25.83
CA GLU A 40 -6.18 3.76 27.02
C GLU A 40 -4.71 3.94 27.38
N ALA A 41 -3.93 2.85 27.43
CA ALA A 41 -2.50 2.90 27.74
C ALA A 41 -1.71 3.66 26.66
N VAL A 42 -2.10 3.51 25.39
CA VAL A 42 -1.50 4.28 24.29
C VAL A 42 -1.85 5.75 24.39
N ALA A 43 -3.11 6.08 24.66
CA ALA A 43 -3.58 7.45 24.79
C ALA A 43 -2.91 8.17 25.97
N GLU A 44 -2.81 7.50 27.12
CA GLU A 44 -2.07 7.97 28.30
C GLU A 44 -0.59 8.24 27.96
N ARG A 45 0.10 7.27 27.37
CA ARG A 45 1.52 7.41 26.99
C ARG A 45 1.75 8.49 25.93
N ALA A 46 0.78 8.73 25.05
CA ALA A 46 0.84 9.78 24.03
C ALA A 46 0.33 11.14 24.51
N GLY A 47 -0.18 11.26 25.74
CA GLY A 47 -0.71 12.50 26.31
C GLY A 47 -2.00 12.99 25.63
N ILE A 48 -2.86 12.08 25.21
CA ILE A 48 -4.14 12.39 24.54
C ILE A 48 -5.31 11.61 25.16
N SER A 49 -6.54 11.95 24.75
CA SER A 49 -7.71 11.14 25.12
C SER A 49 -7.90 9.93 24.19
N PRO A 50 -8.58 8.85 24.61
CA PRO A 50 -9.00 7.76 23.73
C PRO A 50 -9.85 8.24 22.54
N ARG A 51 -10.71 9.25 22.74
CA ARG A 51 -11.45 9.88 21.64
C ARG A 51 -10.50 10.51 20.61
N THR A 52 -9.45 11.19 21.07
CA THR A 52 -8.43 11.75 20.19
C THR A 52 -7.68 10.66 19.44
N PHE A 53 -7.37 9.52 20.08
CA PHE A 53 -6.73 8.38 19.41
C PHE A 53 -7.52 7.95 18.16
N PHE A 54 -8.84 7.76 18.29
CA PHE A 54 -9.69 7.32 17.17
C PHE A 54 -9.82 8.35 16.05
N ASN A 55 -9.50 9.63 16.30
CA ASN A 55 -9.42 10.65 15.24
C ASN A 55 -8.18 10.47 14.34
N TYR A 56 -7.18 9.70 14.79
CA TYR A 56 -5.94 9.45 14.05
C TYR A 56 -5.84 8.02 13.52
N PHE A 57 -6.31 7.04 14.29
CA PHE A 57 -6.22 5.63 13.93
C PHE A 57 -7.57 4.94 14.15
N PRO A 58 -8.09 4.20 13.15
CA PRO A 58 -9.35 3.49 13.32
C PRO A 58 -9.21 2.26 14.23
N SER A 59 -7.99 1.75 14.40
CA SER A 59 -7.71 0.62 15.30
C SER A 59 -6.35 0.76 16.00
N LYS A 60 -6.18 -0.01 17.09
CA LYS A 60 -4.89 -0.20 17.75
C LYS A 60 -3.84 -0.75 16.77
N ASP A 61 -4.21 -1.71 15.95
CA ASP A 61 -3.27 -2.41 15.07
C ASP A 61 -2.74 -1.47 13.98
N ASP A 62 -3.58 -0.53 13.50
CA ASP A 62 -3.14 0.57 12.64
C ASP A 62 -2.15 1.49 13.35
N ALA A 63 -2.40 1.82 14.62
CA ALA A 63 -1.46 2.62 15.41
C ALA A 63 -0.13 1.91 15.65
N VAL A 64 -0.16 0.61 15.94
CA VAL A 64 1.05 -0.22 16.13
C VAL A 64 1.87 -0.30 14.84
N LEU A 65 1.22 -0.45 13.69
CA LEU A 65 1.88 -0.55 12.39
C LEU A 65 2.24 0.82 11.78
N GLY A 66 1.62 1.89 12.26
CA GLY A 66 1.75 3.23 11.70
C GLY A 66 1.08 3.32 10.33
N MET A 67 -0.11 2.73 10.22
CA MET A 67 -0.90 2.69 8.98
C MET A 67 -2.03 3.73 8.98
N ARG A 68 -2.40 4.13 7.77
CA ARG A 68 -3.55 4.97 7.42
C ARG A 68 -4.13 4.43 6.12
N ALA A 69 -5.35 4.84 5.80
CA ALA A 69 -5.96 4.52 4.52
C ALA A 69 -5.00 4.87 3.35
N PRO A 70 -4.82 3.98 2.37
CA PRO A 70 -4.05 4.28 1.18
C PRO A 70 -4.69 5.42 0.39
N VAL A 71 -3.87 6.16 -0.34
CA VAL A 71 -4.29 7.24 -1.23
C VAL A 71 -3.63 7.02 -2.58
N LEU A 72 -4.44 7.20 -3.63
CA LEU A 72 -3.96 7.25 -5.00
C LEU A 72 -3.84 8.73 -5.41
N ASP A 73 -2.64 9.14 -5.82
CA ASP A 73 -2.43 10.43 -6.47
C ASP A 73 -2.85 10.29 -7.95
N PRO A 74 -3.85 11.05 -8.44
CA PRO A 74 -4.30 10.97 -9.83
C PRO A 74 -3.17 11.19 -10.85
N ALA A 75 -2.15 11.98 -10.52
CA ALA A 75 -1.02 12.23 -11.42
C ALA A 75 -0.25 10.94 -11.78
N LEU A 76 -0.27 9.92 -10.91
CA LEU A 76 0.37 8.63 -11.19
C LEU A 76 -0.34 7.84 -12.30
N LEU A 77 -1.60 8.16 -12.60
CA LEU A 77 -2.36 7.56 -13.71
C LEU A 77 -2.06 8.28 -15.03
N ASP A 78 -1.77 9.57 -14.97
CA ASP A 78 -1.39 10.37 -16.13
C ASP A 78 -0.01 9.96 -16.68
N ASP A 79 0.85 9.44 -15.80
CA ASP A 79 2.16 8.88 -16.14
C ASP A 79 2.11 7.50 -16.83
N LEU A 80 0.93 6.89 -16.99
CA LEU A 80 0.79 5.60 -17.68
C LEU A 80 1.01 5.77 -19.19
N ASP A 81 2.03 5.10 -19.71
CA ASP A 81 2.46 5.17 -21.10
C ASP A 81 2.06 3.91 -21.90
N PRO A 82 1.26 4.03 -22.96
CA PRO A 82 0.86 2.92 -23.84
C PRO A 82 2.02 2.20 -24.52
N GLY A 83 3.17 2.86 -24.66
CA GLY A 83 4.38 2.28 -25.21
C GLY A 83 5.09 1.29 -24.27
N HIS A 84 4.65 1.19 -23.01
CA HIS A 84 5.26 0.34 -21.99
C HIS A 84 4.31 -0.76 -21.50
N GLU A 85 4.87 -1.84 -20.94
CA GLU A 85 4.08 -2.98 -20.44
C GLU A 85 3.14 -2.54 -19.30
N LEU A 86 1.82 -2.56 -19.56
CA LEU A 86 0.80 -2.11 -18.59
C LEU A 86 0.93 -2.80 -17.24
N LEU A 87 1.20 -4.10 -17.24
CA LEU A 87 1.35 -4.88 -16.01
C LEU A 87 2.46 -4.33 -15.10
N GLU A 88 3.62 -4.01 -15.67
CA GLU A 88 4.74 -3.46 -14.91
C GLU A 88 4.39 -2.09 -14.32
N GLN A 89 3.73 -1.24 -15.12
CA GLN A 89 3.27 0.07 -14.68
C GLN A 89 2.26 -0.05 -13.54
N VAL A 90 1.28 -0.95 -13.67
CA VAL A 90 0.28 -1.20 -12.62
C VAL A 90 0.91 -1.84 -11.38
N THR A 91 1.91 -2.72 -11.51
CA THR A 91 2.64 -3.26 -10.35
C THR A 91 3.36 -2.14 -9.59
N ARG A 92 4.01 -1.21 -10.30
CA ARG A 92 4.66 -0.05 -9.67
C ARG A 92 3.63 0.90 -9.04
N LEU A 93 2.49 1.10 -9.69
CA LEU A 93 1.39 1.90 -9.17
C LEU A 93 0.81 1.30 -7.88
N LEU A 94 0.53 -0.01 -7.86
CA LEU A 94 0.09 -0.73 -6.65
C LEU A 94 1.08 -0.54 -5.50
N LEU A 95 2.38 -0.65 -5.77
CA LEU A 95 3.40 -0.41 -4.75
C LEU A 95 3.42 1.05 -4.28
N ALA A 96 3.27 2.01 -5.19
CA ALA A 96 3.21 3.43 -4.85
C ALA A 96 2.02 3.73 -3.91
N VAL A 97 0.83 3.26 -4.28
CA VAL A 97 -0.39 3.41 -3.47
C VAL A 97 -0.26 2.69 -2.12
N ALA A 98 0.19 1.43 -2.10
CA ALA A 98 0.38 0.69 -0.85
C ALA A 98 1.41 1.36 0.08
N ARG A 99 2.42 2.06 -0.45
CA ARG A 99 3.40 2.80 0.35
C ARG A 99 2.79 4.02 1.04
N THR A 100 1.76 4.65 0.48
CA THR A 100 1.09 5.82 1.10
C THR A 100 0.39 5.47 2.41
N ALA A 101 -0.06 4.21 2.54
CA ALA A 101 -0.67 3.68 3.76
C ALA A 101 0.29 3.75 4.96
N TYR A 102 1.60 3.83 4.74
CA TYR A 102 2.58 3.99 5.81
C TYR A 102 3.00 5.46 5.95
N ALA A 103 2.73 6.08 7.10
CA ALA A 103 3.13 7.48 7.34
C ALA A 103 4.56 7.63 7.92
N GLY A 104 5.52 6.89 7.35
CA GLY A 104 6.91 6.85 7.85
C GLY A 104 7.11 5.79 8.94
N GLY A 105 8.12 5.99 9.79
CA GLY A 105 8.47 5.08 10.90
C GLY A 105 9.49 4.01 10.57
N ASN A 106 9.88 3.23 11.59
CA ASN A 106 10.94 2.24 11.51
C ASN A 106 10.46 0.94 10.84
N ARG A 107 10.92 0.68 9.60
CA ARG A 107 10.56 -0.52 8.81
C ARG A 107 10.96 -1.82 9.51
N ALA A 108 12.16 -1.87 10.09
CA ALA A 108 12.64 -3.05 10.82
C ALA A 108 11.75 -3.35 12.04
N ARG A 109 11.33 -2.30 12.77
CA ARG A 109 10.38 -2.43 13.88
C ARG A 109 9.05 -3.03 13.42
N ARG A 110 8.48 -2.50 12.34
CA ARG A 110 7.22 -3.01 11.76
C ARG A 110 7.34 -4.46 11.34
N ARG A 111 8.45 -4.84 10.69
CA ARG A 111 8.71 -6.23 10.30
C ARG A 111 8.74 -7.16 11.52
N ARG A 112 9.44 -6.78 12.60
CA ARG A 112 9.49 -7.55 13.85
C ARG A 112 8.08 -7.72 14.44
N LEU A 113 7.29 -6.65 14.50
CA LEU A 113 5.90 -6.70 14.97
C LEU A 113 5.04 -7.66 14.15
N VAL A 114 5.11 -7.60 12.82
CA VAL A 114 4.35 -8.52 11.94
C VAL A 114 4.80 -9.97 12.07
N GLN A 115 6.10 -10.21 12.28
CA GLN A 115 6.64 -11.56 12.49
C GLN A 115 6.21 -12.14 13.83
N GLN A 116 6.13 -11.30 14.86
CA GLN A 116 5.75 -11.71 16.21
C GLN A 116 4.23 -11.87 16.36
N TYR A 117 3.43 -11.08 15.63
CA TYR A 117 1.97 -11.03 15.76
C TYR A 117 1.28 -11.22 14.39
N PRO A 118 0.84 -12.44 14.04
CA PRO A 118 0.22 -12.74 12.75
C PRO A 118 -1.01 -11.89 12.40
N GLN A 119 -1.78 -11.44 13.39
CA GLN A 119 -2.92 -10.53 13.21
C GLN A 119 -2.52 -9.17 12.62
N LEU A 120 -1.30 -8.68 12.92
CA LEU A 120 -0.78 -7.48 12.28
C LEU A 120 -0.46 -7.73 10.79
N GLY A 121 -0.14 -8.97 10.43
CA GLY A 121 -0.03 -9.40 9.03
C GLY A 121 -1.36 -9.43 8.30
N GLN A 122 -2.47 -9.81 8.97
CA GLN A 122 -3.84 -9.68 8.44
C GLN A 122 -4.19 -8.23 8.19
N ARG A 123 -4.02 -7.36 9.21
CA ARG A 123 -4.32 -5.94 9.07
C ARG A 123 -3.54 -5.28 7.94
N ARG A 124 -2.28 -5.69 7.74
CA ARG A 124 -1.48 -5.25 6.59
C ARG A 124 -2.05 -5.68 5.24
N ARG A 125 -2.63 -6.89 5.14
CA ARG A 125 -3.27 -7.38 3.90
C ARG A 125 -4.54 -6.59 3.60
N GLU A 126 -5.34 -6.27 4.61
CA GLU A 126 -6.55 -5.44 4.44
C GLU A 126 -6.19 -4.08 3.81
N HIS A 127 -5.15 -3.40 4.27
CA HIS A 127 -4.67 -2.15 3.64
C HIS A 127 -4.13 -2.35 2.22
N ALA A 128 -3.58 -3.53 1.90
CA ALA A 128 -3.14 -3.85 0.55
C ALA A 128 -4.34 -4.09 -0.39
N GLU A 129 -5.40 -4.73 0.10
CA GLU A 129 -6.67 -4.91 -0.62
C GLU A 129 -7.36 -3.56 -0.87
N GLU A 130 -7.38 -2.67 0.12
CA GLU A 130 -7.86 -1.29 -0.06
C GLU A 130 -7.07 -0.55 -1.16
N ALA A 131 -5.74 -0.72 -1.20
CA ALA A 131 -4.89 -0.14 -2.24
C ALA A 131 -5.15 -0.77 -3.63
N GLU A 132 -5.30 -2.09 -3.71
CA GLU A 132 -5.64 -2.81 -4.94
C GLU A 132 -6.97 -2.30 -5.50
N GLU A 133 -7.99 -2.12 -4.65
CA GLU A 133 -9.30 -1.64 -5.07
C GLU A 133 -9.27 -0.18 -5.55
N LEU A 134 -8.50 0.70 -4.89
CA LEU A 134 -8.30 2.07 -5.37
C LEU A 134 -7.68 2.11 -6.77
N VAL A 135 -6.63 1.31 -6.99
CA VAL A 135 -5.97 1.23 -8.30
C VAL A 135 -6.89 0.61 -9.35
N ARG A 136 -7.63 -0.44 -9.00
CA ARG A 136 -8.55 -1.12 -9.92
C ARG A 136 -9.63 -0.18 -10.44
N ARG A 137 -10.29 0.58 -9.56
CA ARG A 137 -11.32 1.56 -9.96
C ARG A 137 -10.74 2.62 -10.90
N ALA A 138 -9.62 3.21 -10.50
CA ALA A 138 -9.02 4.29 -11.26
C ALA A 138 -8.46 3.80 -12.62
N LEU A 139 -7.95 2.57 -12.67
CA LEU A 139 -7.54 1.94 -13.92
C LEU A 139 -8.75 1.68 -14.83
N ALA A 140 -9.88 1.17 -14.30
CA ALA A 140 -11.09 0.97 -15.09
C ALA A 140 -11.56 2.28 -15.73
N ASP A 141 -11.61 3.37 -14.96
CA ASP A 141 -11.96 4.71 -15.46
C ASP A 141 -10.98 5.16 -16.57
N ARG A 142 -9.67 4.93 -16.37
CA ARG A 142 -8.63 5.31 -17.33
C ARG A 142 -8.71 4.51 -18.63
N LEU A 143 -9.00 3.21 -18.56
CA LEU A 143 -9.17 2.32 -19.71
C LEU A 143 -10.44 2.67 -20.49
N ALA A 144 -11.54 2.97 -19.80
CA ALA A 144 -12.78 3.39 -20.43
C ALA A 144 -12.66 4.75 -21.14
N ALA A 145 -11.82 5.65 -20.60
CA ALA A 145 -11.56 6.94 -21.20
C ALA A 145 -10.66 6.88 -22.45
N ASP A 146 -9.96 5.76 -22.69
CA ASP A 146 -8.89 5.74 -23.68
C ASP A 146 -8.79 4.46 -24.53
N PRO A 147 -9.21 4.53 -25.80
CA PRO A 147 -9.24 3.39 -26.70
C PRO A 147 -7.87 2.78 -27.01
N HIS A 148 -6.75 3.49 -26.81
CA HIS A 148 -5.44 2.92 -27.12
C HIS A 148 -5.05 1.75 -26.21
N TRP A 149 -5.57 1.72 -24.97
CA TRP A 149 -5.38 0.58 -24.07
C TRP A 149 -6.34 -0.57 -24.37
N ALA A 150 -7.46 -0.26 -25.03
CA ALA A 150 -8.44 -1.23 -25.52
C ALA A 150 -8.08 -1.81 -26.90
N ALA A 151 -7.14 -1.19 -27.63
CA ALA A 151 -6.72 -1.64 -28.95
C ALA A 151 -5.94 -2.97 -28.84
N GLY A 152 -6.63 -4.07 -29.14
CA GLY A 152 -6.12 -5.46 -29.06
C GLY A 152 -6.80 -6.30 -27.97
N SER A 153 -7.36 -5.67 -26.94
CA SER A 153 -8.10 -6.31 -25.83
C SER A 153 -9.62 -6.14 -25.93
N ALA A 154 -10.10 -5.20 -26.73
CA ALA A 154 -11.51 -4.90 -26.97
C ALA A 154 -12.30 -6.04 -27.64
N GLU A 155 -11.65 -6.90 -28.43
CA GLU A 155 -12.30 -8.06 -29.06
C GLU A 155 -12.61 -9.19 -28.06
N GLU A 156 -11.80 -9.35 -27.01
CA GLU A 156 -11.98 -10.42 -26.01
C GLU A 156 -12.69 -9.95 -24.73
N ALA A 157 -12.44 -8.73 -24.26
CA ALA A 157 -13.04 -8.19 -23.04
C ALA A 157 -14.38 -7.46 -23.27
N GLY A 158 -14.67 -7.04 -24.51
CA GLY A 158 -15.76 -6.12 -24.81
C GLY A 158 -15.38 -4.67 -24.51
N ALA A 159 -15.63 -3.76 -25.46
CA ALA A 159 -15.27 -2.34 -25.36
C ALA A 159 -16.20 -1.50 -24.45
N ASP A 160 -17.06 -2.15 -23.66
CA ASP A 160 -18.01 -1.47 -22.77
C ASP A 160 -17.45 -1.27 -21.35
N ALA A 161 -18.23 -0.60 -20.51
CA ALA A 161 -17.85 -0.32 -19.13
C ALA A 161 -17.66 -1.60 -18.29
N ALA A 162 -18.31 -2.70 -18.64
CA ALA A 162 -18.17 -3.97 -17.93
C ALA A 162 -16.87 -4.66 -18.31
N GLY A 163 -16.54 -4.70 -19.61
CA GLY A 163 -15.30 -5.26 -20.11
C GLY A 163 -14.03 -4.54 -19.61
N THR A 164 -14.09 -3.21 -19.52
CA THR A 164 -12.99 -2.42 -18.95
C THR A 164 -12.81 -2.61 -17.44
N ASP A 165 -13.88 -2.83 -16.67
CA ASP A 165 -13.81 -3.21 -15.25
C ASP A 165 -13.17 -4.59 -15.04
N GLU A 166 -13.57 -5.57 -15.85
CA GLU A 166 -13.01 -6.92 -15.81
C GLU A 166 -11.55 -6.96 -16.22
N LEU A 167 -11.18 -6.22 -17.27
CA LEU A 167 -9.78 -6.07 -17.68
C LEU A 167 -8.95 -5.42 -16.56
N ALA A 168 -9.42 -4.31 -15.98
CA ALA A 168 -8.75 -3.66 -14.86
C ALA A 168 -8.58 -4.61 -13.67
N ARG A 169 -9.61 -5.41 -13.36
CA ARG A 169 -9.55 -6.44 -12.31
C ARG A 169 -8.49 -7.50 -12.61
N MET A 170 -8.46 -8.06 -13.82
CA MET A 170 -7.46 -9.05 -14.20
C MET A 170 -6.04 -8.47 -14.14
N VAL A 171 -5.84 -7.27 -14.67
CA VAL A 171 -4.53 -6.59 -14.65
C VAL A 171 -4.07 -6.35 -13.22
N VAL A 172 -4.92 -5.85 -12.32
CA VAL A 172 -4.56 -5.64 -10.90
C VAL A 172 -4.24 -6.97 -10.20
N LEU A 173 -5.04 -8.01 -10.43
CA LEU A 173 -4.79 -9.33 -9.84
C LEU A 173 -3.42 -9.89 -10.26
N LEU A 174 -3.10 -9.80 -11.56
CA LEU A 174 -1.81 -10.22 -12.10
C LEU A 174 -0.66 -9.33 -11.59
N ALA A 175 -0.85 -8.01 -11.59
CA ALA A 175 0.16 -7.04 -11.16
C ALA A 175 0.50 -7.17 -9.67
N GLY A 176 -0.44 -7.66 -8.86
CA GLY A 176 -0.22 -7.99 -7.45
C GLY A 176 0.64 -9.23 -7.22
N VAL A 177 0.77 -10.15 -8.19
CA VAL A 177 1.55 -11.39 -8.02
C VAL A 177 3.05 -11.13 -7.80
N PRO A 178 3.75 -10.36 -8.66
CA PRO A 178 5.14 -9.99 -8.42
C PRO A 178 5.32 -9.29 -7.07
N LEU A 179 4.39 -8.42 -6.70
CA LEU A 179 4.45 -7.67 -5.45
C LEU A 179 4.34 -8.60 -4.22
N ARG A 180 3.34 -9.48 -4.20
CA ARG A 180 3.14 -10.47 -3.13
C ARG A 180 4.31 -11.45 -3.02
N PHE A 181 4.87 -11.90 -4.14
CA PHE A 181 6.07 -12.74 -4.15
C PHE A 181 7.27 -12.02 -3.54
N ALA A 182 7.53 -10.78 -3.95
CA ALA A 182 8.66 -10.02 -3.44
C ALA A 182 8.51 -9.71 -1.93
N LEU A 183 7.27 -9.53 -1.45
CA LEU A 183 6.98 -9.30 -0.03
C LEU A 183 7.03 -10.57 0.84
N SER A 184 6.80 -11.75 0.26
CA SER A 184 6.85 -13.03 0.97
C SER A 184 8.21 -13.73 0.88
N SER A 185 9.03 -13.37 -0.11
CA SER A 185 10.32 -13.99 -0.38
C SER A 185 11.34 -13.75 0.74
N PRO A 186 11.92 -14.80 1.35
CA PRO A 186 12.97 -14.69 2.35
C PRO A 186 14.23 -13.97 1.83
N ALA A 187 14.52 -14.10 0.52
CA ALA A 187 15.66 -13.48 -0.14
C ALA A 187 15.54 -11.95 -0.20
N HIS A 188 14.32 -11.44 -0.28
CA HIS A 188 14.01 -10.01 -0.30
C HIS A 188 13.62 -9.48 1.10
N ALA A 189 13.65 -10.34 2.11
CA ALA A 189 13.38 -10.02 3.51
C ALA A 189 14.56 -9.37 4.23
N ALA A 190 15.55 -8.84 3.49
CA ALA A 190 16.59 -7.99 4.03
C ALA A 190 15.98 -6.73 4.67
N GLU A 191 16.64 -6.20 5.70
CA GLU A 191 16.13 -5.20 6.65
C GLU A 191 15.53 -3.91 6.04
N ALA A 192 15.76 -3.66 4.75
CA ALA A 192 15.33 -2.47 3.99
C ALA A 192 13.83 -2.45 3.59
N GLY A 193 13.12 -3.59 3.66
CA GLY A 193 11.79 -3.73 3.05
C GLY A 193 11.88 -3.86 1.52
N LEU A 194 10.74 -3.83 0.82
CA LEU A 194 10.72 -4.02 -0.65
C LEU A 194 11.52 -2.92 -1.37
N THR A 195 12.71 -3.28 -1.84
CA THR A 195 13.62 -2.43 -2.63
C THR A 195 13.18 -2.39 -4.10
N ALA A 196 13.69 -1.41 -4.86
CA ALA A 196 13.47 -1.36 -6.30
C ALA A 196 14.04 -2.63 -6.97
N GLU A 197 15.25 -3.04 -6.57
CA GLU A 197 15.90 -4.25 -7.07
C GLU A 197 15.09 -5.52 -6.80
N ALA A 198 14.50 -5.65 -5.60
CA ALA A 198 13.63 -6.78 -5.25
C ALA A 198 12.37 -6.83 -6.13
N LEU A 199 11.80 -5.66 -6.42
CA LEU A 199 10.66 -5.56 -7.32
C LEU A 199 11.03 -5.97 -8.74
N GLU A 200 12.15 -5.46 -9.25
CA GLU A 200 12.64 -5.79 -10.59
C GLU A 200 12.97 -7.28 -10.74
N ALA A 201 13.61 -7.89 -9.74
CA ALA A 201 13.87 -9.33 -9.73
C ALA A 201 12.57 -10.15 -9.77
N SER A 202 11.55 -9.73 -9.02
CA SER A 202 10.24 -10.37 -9.02
C SER A 202 9.50 -10.21 -10.35
N LEU A 203 9.53 -9.03 -10.95
CA LEU A 203 8.97 -8.78 -12.29
C LEU A 203 9.68 -9.61 -13.35
N ALA A 204 11.01 -9.70 -13.30
CA ALA A 204 11.80 -10.54 -14.21
C ALA A 204 11.41 -12.02 -14.09
N LEU A 205 11.27 -12.54 -12.87
CA LEU A 205 10.81 -13.90 -12.63
C LEU A 205 9.38 -14.13 -13.14
N PHE A 206 8.48 -13.18 -12.89
CA PHE A 206 7.10 -13.26 -13.37
C PHE A 206 7.02 -13.29 -14.90
N ARG A 207 7.79 -12.45 -15.59
CA ARG A 207 7.90 -12.47 -17.07
C ARG A 207 8.46 -13.80 -17.56
N HIS A 208 9.43 -14.39 -16.86
CA HIS A 208 9.96 -15.71 -17.19
C HIS A 208 8.88 -16.80 -17.05
N VAL A 209 8.16 -16.82 -15.92
CA VAL A 209 7.07 -17.78 -15.67
C VAL A 209 5.99 -17.69 -16.75
N ARG A 210 5.57 -16.48 -17.13
CA ARG A 210 4.60 -16.27 -18.23
C ARG A 210 5.04 -16.79 -19.59
N ARG A 211 6.35 -16.88 -19.85
CA ARG A 211 6.89 -17.40 -21.12
C ARG A 211 7.07 -18.91 -21.12
N VAL A 212 7.29 -19.51 -19.96
CA VAL A 212 7.65 -20.93 -19.81
C VAL A 212 6.43 -21.81 -19.52
N LEU A 213 5.39 -21.25 -18.90
CA LEU A 213 4.14 -21.98 -18.71
C LEU A 213 3.35 -22.02 -20.03
N PRO A 214 2.98 -23.23 -20.52
CA PRO A 214 2.23 -23.41 -21.76
C PRO A 214 0.75 -23.00 -21.64
#